data_AF-A0A5B9FUU1-F1
#
_entry.id   AF-A0A5B9FUU1-F1
#
_cell.length_a   1.000
_cell.length_b   1.000
_cell.length_c   1.000
_cell.angle_alpha   90.00
_cell.angle_beta   90.00
_cell.angle_gamma   90.00
#
_symmetry.space_group_name_H-M   'P 1'
#
loop_
_entity.id
_entity.type
_entity.pdbx_description
1 polymer ?
#
loop_
_entity_poly.entity_id
_entity_poly.type
_entity_poly.pdbx_seq_one_letter_code
_entity_poly.pdbx_strand_id
1 'polypeptide(L)'
;MSNVVRIRHTANAKQRLADAHRVIGLADNLSVQLESIFSEWAKVRIEDAQVKRLIQLALCPNTETLSLLKKGADDELSSVFKNSCDAAFGYAMASDTQQMETTKGTVFGVYNAVTGYYQNVRNFKSDEDKMKSIYLGRTAQARVLFLCRKRGIAPFSRGRKQPYCHLRQD
;
A
#
# COMPACT_ATOMS: atom_id res chain seq x y z
N MET A 1 35.05 -10.32 -11.68
CA MET A 1 33.72 -9.93 -12.20
C MET A 1 32.96 -11.20 -12.56
N SER A 2 31.96 -11.61 -11.79
CA SER A 2 31.28 -12.91 -11.98
C SER A 2 29.76 -12.79 -11.91
N ASN A 3 29.17 -11.98 -12.78
CA ASN A 3 27.72 -11.95 -12.99
C ASN A 3 27.35 -12.83 -14.18
N VAL A 4 27.68 -14.13 -14.10
CA VAL A 4 27.26 -15.12 -15.10
C VAL A 4 26.15 -15.96 -14.49
N VAL A 5 24.92 -15.79 -14.99
CA VAL A 5 23.79 -16.61 -14.59
C VAL A 5 23.77 -17.87 -15.47
N ARG A 6 24.21 -19.00 -14.89
CA ARG A 6 24.19 -20.30 -15.57
C ARG A 6 22.90 -21.06 -15.24
N ILE A 7 22.00 -21.16 -16.20
CA ILE A 7 20.75 -21.89 -16.07
C ILE A 7 20.95 -23.30 -16.62
N ARG A 8 20.73 -24.33 -15.78
CA ARG A 8 20.76 -25.72 -16.24
C ARG A 8 19.63 -25.96 -17.25
N HIS A 9 19.96 -26.56 -18.38
CA HIS A 9 18.96 -26.97 -19.37
C HIS A 9 18.13 -28.12 -18.77
N THR A 10 16.95 -27.78 -18.26
CA THR A 10 15.90 -28.73 -17.90
C THR A 10 14.81 -28.63 -18.95
N ALA A 11 14.04 -29.69 -19.19
CA ALA A 11 12.99 -29.70 -20.22
C ALA A 11 12.04 -28.48 -20.15
N ASN A 12 11.78 -27.98 -18.93
CA ASN A 12 10.89 -26.85 -18.68
C ASN A 12 11.63 -25.51 -18.48
N ALA A 13 12.96 -25.44 -18.58
CA ALA A 13 13.73 -24.22 -18.30
C ALA A 13 13.30 -23.05 -19.20
N LYS A 14 13.12 -23.31 -20.51
CA LYS A 14 12.70 -22.30 -21.49
C LYS A 14 11.31 -21.75 -21.18
N GLN A 15 10.36 -22.62 -20.82
CA GLN A 15 9.01 -22.21 -20.47
C GLN A 15 8.98 -21.40 -19.17
N ARG A 16 9.69 -21.85 -18.12
CA ARG A 16 9.80 -21.11 -16.86
C ARG A 16 10.42 -19.73 -17.03
N LEU A 17 11.40 -19.59 -17.93
CA LEU A 17 11.99 -18.30 -18.28
C LEU A 17 11.00 -17.39 -19.03
N ALA A 18 10.23 -17.94 -19.97
CA ALA A 18 9.21 -17.20 -20.69
C ALA A 18 8.08 -16.72 -19.76
N ASP A 19 7.65 -17.57 -18.82
CA ASP A 19 6.65 -17.21 -17.82
C ASP A 19 7.19 -16.18 -16.83
N ALA A 20 8.44 -16.32 -16.38
CA ALA A 20 9.10 -15.32 -15.55
C ALA A 20 9.19 -13.96 -16.26
N HIS A 21 9.60 -13.94 -17.54
CA HIS A 21 9.62 -12.72 -18.35
C HIS A 21 8.22 -12.08 -18.45
N ARG A 22 7.18 -12.88 -18.66
CA ARG A 22 5.79 -12.38 -18.68
C ARG A 22 5.40 -11.76 -17.34
N VAL A 23 5.69 -12.43 -16.22
CA VAL A 23 5.39 -11.91 -14.87
C VAL A 23 6.16 -10.62 -14.58
N ILE A 24 7.44 -10.55 -14.96
CA ILE A 24 8.26 -9.34 -14.80
C ILE A 24 7.69 -8.20 -15.65
N GLY A 25 7.32 -8.46 -16.91
CA GLY A 25 6.70 -7.45 -17.78
C GLY A 25 5.36 -6.93 -17.24
N LEU A 26 4.56 -7.78 -16.60
CA LEU A 26 3.34 -7.33 -15.90
C LEU A 26 3.66 -6.47 -14.68
N ALA A 27 4.70 -6.81 -13.91
CA ALA A 27 5.14 -6.06 -12.74
C ALA A 27 5.73 -4.69 -13.12
N ASP A 28 6.44 -4.60 -14.24
CA ASP A 28 7.00 -3.34 -14.77
C ASP A 28 5.90 -2.33 -15.12
N ASN A 29 4.90 -2.76 -15.89
CA ASN A 29 3.73 -1.93 -16.22
C ASN A 29 2.95 -1.49 -14.98
N LEU A 30 2.86 -2.35 -13.96
CA LEU A 30 2.26 -1.99 -12.67
C LEU A 30 3.08 -0.94 -11.93
N SER A 31 4.41 -1.05 -11.97
CA SER A 31 5.32 -0.13 -11.29
C SER A 31 5.16 1.30 -11.82
N VAL A 32 5.06 1.46 -13.14
CA VAL A 32 4.81 2.76 -13.78
C VAL A 32 3.48 3.38 -13.33
N GLN A 33 2.41 2.57 -13.22
CA GLN A 33 1.11 3.06 -12.75
C GLN A 33 1.15 3.47 -11.27
N LEU A 34 1.82 2.69 -10.44
CA LEU A 34 1.97 2.99 -9.01
C LEU A 34 2.83 4.23 -8.77
N GLU A 35 3.87 4.45 -9.57
CA GLU A 35 4.74 5.63 -9.48
C GLU A 35 3.94 6.93 -9.62
N SER A 36 3.04 7.01 -10.60
CA SER A 36 2.16 8.17 -10.79
C SER A 36 1.27 8.42 -9.57
N ILE A 37 0.68 7.36 -9.01
CA ILE A 37 -0.21 7.46 -7.84
C ILE A 37 0.58 7.89 -6.59
N PHE A 38 1.74 7.29 -6.35
CA PHE A 38 2.58 7.62 -5.20
C PHE A 38 3.12 9.05 -5.28
N SER A 39 3.45 9.52 -6.49
CA SER A 39 3.87 10.90 -6.73
C SER A 39 2.77 11.91 -6.38
N GLU A 40 1.49 11.59 -6.62
CA GLU A 40 0.37 12.40 -6.16
C GLU A 40 0.21 12.33 -4.63
N TRP A 41 0.28 11.14 -4.06
CA TRP A 41 0.13 10.94 -2.61
C TRP A 41 1.24 11.59 -1.78
N ALA A 42 2.44 11.75 -2.35
CA ALA A 42 3.54 12.46 -1.71
C ALA A 42 3.29 13.98 -1.62
N LYS A 43 2.40 14.54 -2.46
CA LYS A 43 2.04 15.97 -2.45
C LYS A 43 0.89 16.28 -1.48
N VAL A 44 0.04 15.29 -1.19
CA VAL A 44 -1.12 15.47 -0.30
C VAL A 44 -0.67 15.42 1.15
N ARG A 45 -0.63 16.59 1.80
CA ARG A 45 -0.33 16.74 3.23
C ARG A 45 -1.57 16.45 4.08
N ILE A 46 -1.37 15.79 5.22
CA ILE A 46 -2.39 15.36 6.18
C ILE A 46 -1.87 15.56 7.61
N GLU A 47 -2.79 15.82 8.53
CA GLU A 47 -2.48 15.99 9.95
C GLU A 47 -2.23 14.65 10.65
N ASP A 48 -1.48 14.65 11.76
CA ASP A 48 -1.14 13.43 12.50
C ASP A 48 -2.36 12.65 13.00
N ALA A 49 -3.44 13.36 13.37
CA ALA A 49 -4.71 12.73 13.73
C ALA A 49 -5.32 11.96 12.55
N GLN A 50 -5.19 12.49 11.33
CA GLN A 50 -5.64 11.86 10.10
C GLN A 50 -4.74 10.68 9.71
N VAL A 51 -3.43 10.80 9.91
CA VAL A 51 -2.45 9.71 9.73
C VAL A 51 -2.87 8.51 10.59
N LYS A 52 -3.08 8.71 11.90
CA LYS A 52 -3.48 7.64 12.82
C LYS A 52 -4.80 7.00 12.38
N ARG A 53 -5.78 7.81 11.97
CA ARG A 53 -7.08 7.31 11.50
C ARG A 53 -6.98 6.50 10.21
N LEU A 54 -6.15 6.91 9.26
CA LEU A 54 -5.93 6.17 8.01
C LEU A 54 -5.21 4.83 8.26
N ILE A 55 -4.23 4.81 9.16
CA ILE A 55 -3.54 3.59 9.58
C ILE A 55 -4.54 2.60 10.21
N GLN A 56 -5.42 3.06 11.11
CA GLN A 56 -6.47 2.22 11.70
C GLN A 56 -7.39 1.61 10.63
N LEU A 57 -7.81 2.41 9.66
CA LEU A 57 -8.64 1.93 8.56
C LEU A 57 -7.91 0.90 7.68
N ALA A 58 -6.61 1.11 7.43
CA ALA A 58 -5.80 0.22 6.59
C ALA A 58 -5.48 -1.12 7.27
N LEU A 59 -5.26 -1.13 8.59
CA LEU A 59 -4.97 -2.33 9.36
C LEU A 59 -6.23 -3.10 9.78
N CYS A 60 -7.41 -2.51 9.57
CA CYS A 60 -8.69 -3.08 9.97
C CYS A 60 -8.86 -4.54 9.45
N PRO A 61 -9.04 -5.53 10.34
CA PRO A 61 -9.07 -6.94 9.96
C PRO A 61 -10.41 -7.40 9.39
N ASN A 62 -11.53 -6.81 9.83
CA ASN A 62 -12.89 -7.22 9.47
C ASN A 62 -13.85 -6.02 9.39
N THR A 63 -15.05 -6.25 8.85
CA THR A 63 -16.10 -5.23 8.70
C THR A 63 -16.71 -4.80 10.04
N GLU A 64 -16.63 -5.65 11.05
CA GLU A 64 -17.10 -5.35 12.42
C GLU A 64 -16.21 -4.31 13.08
N THR A 65 -14.89 -4.50 13.04
CA THR A 65 -13.90 -3.53 13.55
C THR A 65 -14.05 -2.19 12.82
N LEU A 66 -14.36 -2.21 11.52
CA LEU A 66 -14.66 -0.98 10.77
C LEU A 66 -15.92 -0.28 11.29
N SER A 67 -16.93 -1.04 11.70
CA SER A 67 -18.17 -0.50 12.25
C SER A 67 -17.97 0.06 13.65
N LEU A 68 -17.17 -0.61 14.49
CA LEU A 68 -16.76 -0.12 15.81
C LEU A 68 -15.94 1.17 15.71
N LEU A 69 -14.95 1.20 14.80
CA LEU A 69 -14.17 2.41 14.51
C LEU A 69 -15.06 3.59 14.08
N LYS A 70 -16.12 3.35 13.30
CA LYS A 70 -17.06 4.40 12.90
C LYS A 70 -17.96 4.87 14.03
N LYS A 71 -18.33 3.97 14.94
CA LYS A 71 -19.14 4.26 16.14
C LYS A 71 -18.34 4.94 17.25
N GLY A 72 -17.01 4.96 17.17
CA GLY A 72 -16.15 5.51 18.22
C GLY A 72 -16.05 4.63 19.46
N ALA A 73 -16.45 3.35 19.35
CA ALA A 73 -16.36 2.37 20.43
C ALA A 73 -14.93 1.81 20.50
N ASP A 74 -13.96 2.68 20.82
CA ASP A 74 -12.56 2.30 20.85
C ASP A 74 -12.27 1.25 21.95
N ASP A 75 -13.08 1.19 23.01
CA ASP A 75 -12.93 0.21 24.10
C ASP A 75 -13.21 -1.24 23.66
N GLU A 76 -14.06 -1.43 22.65
CA GLU A 76 -14.37 -2.76 22.11
C GLU A 76 -13.31 -3.26 21.09
N LEU A 77 -12.35 -2.41 20.72
CA LEU A 77 -11.27 -2.81 19.82
C LEU A 77 -10.27 -3.71 20.53
N SER A 78 -9.86 -4.79 19.86
CA SER A 78 -8.88 -5.71 20.43
C SER A 78 -7.56 -5.01 20.72
N SER A 79 -6.94 -5.36 21.86
CA SER A 79 -5.63 -4.84 22.24
C SER A 79 -4.56 -5.12 21.18
N VAL A 80 -4.62 -6.27 20.52
CA VAL A 80 -3.74 -6.64 19.40
C VAL A 80 -3.87 -5.66 18.22
N PHE A 81 -5.09 -5.22 17.90
CA PHE A 81 -5.33 -4.25 16.83
C PHE A 81 -4.82 -2.86 17.22
N LYS A 82 -5.11 -2.39 18.44
CA LYS A 82 -4.61 -1.10 18.96
C LYS A 82 -3.07 -1.06 18.91
N ASN A 83 -2.43 -2.09 19.46
CA ASN A 83 -0.97 -2.21 19.47
C ASN A 83 -0.37 -2.23 18.06
N SER A 84 -1.03 -2.90 17.09
CA SER A 84 -0.58 -2.90 15.69
C SER A 84 -0.67 -1.51 15.05
N CYS A 85 -1.75 -0.77 15.33
CA CYS A 85 -1.93 0.59 14.83
C CYS A 85 -0.93 1.56 15.43
N ASP A 86 -0.71 1.49 16.75
CA ASP A 86 0.25 2.35 17.44
C ASP A 86 1.68 2.02 17.03
N ALA A 87 2.02 0.74 16.79
CA ALA A 87 3.33 0.34 16.28
C ALA A 87 3.58 0.86 14.84
N ALA A 88 2.57 0.79 13.97
CA ALA A 88 2.67 1.35 12.61
C ALA A 88 2.76 2.89 12.63
N PHE A 89 2.00 3.55 13.51
CA PHE A 89 2.10 5.00 13.71
C PHE A 89 3.47 5.40 14.27
N GLY A 90 3.98 4.66 15.26
CA GLY A 90 5.32 4.86 15.81
C GLY A 90 6.40 4.74 14.74
N TYR A 91 6.28 3.76 13.83
CA TYR A 91 7.18 3.63 12.68
C TYR A 91 7.13 4.84 11.74
N ALA A 92 5.94 5.40 11.50
CA ALA A 92 5.78 6.62 10.72
C ALA A 92 6.48 7.83 11.35
N MET A 93 6.49 7.90 12.69
CA MET A 93 7.03 9.04 13.44
C MET A 93 8.51 8.91 13.79
N ALA A 94 9.04 7.68 13.86
CA ALA A 94 10.41 7.43 14.32
C ALA A 94 11.40 7.05 13.21
N SER A 95 10.94 6.50 12.08
CA SER A 95 11.84 6.04 11.02
C SER A 95 12.41 7.20 10.20
N ASP A 96 13.73 7.23 10.00
CA ASP A 96 14.43 8.28 9.24
C ASP A 96 13.88 8.40 7.80
N THR A 97 13.57 7.26 7.18
CA THR A 97 12.96 7.20 5.83
C THR A 97 11.55 7.80 5.77
N GLN A 98 10.90 7.95 6.91
CA GLN A 98 9.55 8.50 7.03
C GLN A 98 9.54 9.97 7.46
N GLN A 99 10.66 10.48 7.97
CA GLN A 99 10.85 11.89 8.30
C GLN A 99 11.24 12.76 7.09
N MET A 100 11.37 12.16 5.90
CA MET A 100 11.63 12.89 4.64
C MET A 100 10.45 13.76 4.23
N GLU A 101 10.71 14.80 3.43
CA GLU A 101 9.68 15.78 3.03
C GLU A 101 8.52 15.18 2.20
N THR A 102 8.79 14.09 1.48
CA THR A 102 7.82 13.37 0.64
C THR A 102 6.94 12.40 1.44
N THR A 103 7.37 12.01 2.63
CA THR A 103 6.70 11.00 3.47
C THR A 103 6.09 11.60 4.74
N LYS A 104 6.73 12.60 5.34
CA LYS A 104 6.29 13.17 6.60
C LYS A 104 4.96 13.89 6.43
N GLY A 105 3.95 13.40 7.14
CA GLY A 105 2.60 13.97 7.10
C GLY A 105 1.98 13.91 5.71
N THR A 106 2.30 12.90 4.89
CA THR A 106 1.69 12.68 3.58
C THR A 106 0.92 11.38 3.52
N VAL A 107 0.00 11.26 2.55
CA VAL A 107 -0.71 10.00 2.28
C VAL A 107 0.28 8.89 1.89
N PHE A 108 1.35 9.25 1.19
CA PHE A 108 2.43 8.32 0.86
C PHE A 108 3.17 7.84 2.11
N GLY A 109 3.40 8.71 3.09
CA GLY A 109 3.93 8.32 4.41
C GLY A 109 3.07 7.30 5.14
N VAL A 110 1.74 7.49 5.14
CA VAL A 110 0.78 6.52 5.72
C VAL A 110 0.92 5.16 5.03
N TYR A 111 0.99 5.15 3.70
CA TYR A 111 1.20 3.91 2.94
C TYR A 111 2.51 3.21 3.35
N ASN A 112 3.60 3.97 3.44
CA ASN A 112 4.90 3.47 3.87
C ASN A 112 4.91 3.01 5.33
N ALA A 113 4.07 3.58 6.18
CA ALA A 113 3.96 3.19 7.58
C ALA A 113 3.29 1.83 7.73
N VAL A 114 2.20 1.61 6.99
CA VAL A 114 1.49 0.33 7.01
C VAL A 114 2.33 -0.78 6.36
N THR A 115 2.98 -0.51 5.23
CA THR A 115 3.89 -1.49 4.60
C THR A 115 5.13 -1.74 5.43
N GLY A 116 5.76 -0.68 5.95
CA GLY A 116 6.93 -0.73 6.83
C GLY A 116 6.67 -1.48 8.12
N TYR A 117 5.46 -1.39 8.69
CA TYR A 117 5.05 -2.19 9.83
C TYR A 117 5.17 -3.70 9.54
N TYR A 118 4.63 -4.17 8.42
CA TYR A 118 4.74 -5.58 8.03
C TYR A 118 6.15 -6.01 7.61
N GLN A 119 6.98 -5.08 7.16
CA GLN A 119 8.34 -5.40 6.73
C GLN A 119 9.35 -5.41 7.89
N ASN A 120 9.24 -4.45 8.80
CA ASN A 120 10.32 -4.11 9.74
C ASN A 120 9.92 -4.25 11.22
N VAL A 121 8.63 -4.13 11.55
CA VAL A 121 8.18 -4.08 12.95
C VAL A 121 7.49 -5.36 13.39
N ARG A 122 6.67 -5.96 12.53
CA ARG A 122 5.94 -7.18 12.85
C ARG A 122 6.90 -8.38 12.82
N ASN A 123 7.01 -9.06 13.95
CA ASN A 123 7.76 -10.31 14.05
C ASN A 123 6.94 -11.47 13.46
N PHE A 124 7.57 -12.24 12.57
CA PHE A 124 7.01 -13.47 12.01
C PHE A 124 7.79 -14.67 12.53
N LYS A 125 7.13 -15.83 12.61
CA LYS A 125 7.77 -17.07 13.06
C LYS A 125 8.74 -17.63 12.03
N SER A 126 8.46 -17.42 10.75
CA SER A 126 9.30 -17.86 9.64
C SER A 126 9.34 -16.80 8.54
N ASP A 127 10.40 -16.83 7.72
CA ASP A 127 10.51 -15.98 6.54
C ASP A 127 9.42 -16.29 5.51
N GLU A 128 8.95 -17.54 5.47
CA GLU A 128 7.83 -17.93 4.62
C GLU A 128 6.53 -17.27 5.09
N ASP A 129 6.27 -17.20 6.41
CA ASP A 129 5.10 -16.49 6.95
C ASP A 129 5.18 -14.99 6.69
N LYS A 130 6.38 -14.42 6.77
CA LYS A 130 6.64 -13.01 6.40
C LYS A 130 6.34 -12.78 4.93
N MET A 131 6.85 -13.63 4.05
CA MET A 131 6.62 -13.58 2.60
C MET A 131 5.14 -13.74 2.27
N LYS A 132 4.46 -14.73 2.85
CA LYS A 132 3.01 -14.91 2.72
C LYS A 132 2.26 -13.68 3.21
N SER A 133 2.63 -13.09 4.35
CA SER A 133 1.96 -11.89 4.85
C SER A 133 2.18 -10.68 3.95
N ILE A 134 3.37 -10.48 3.37
CA ILE A 134 3.68 -9.31 2.54
C ILE A 134 3.12 -9.45 1.11
N TYR A 135 3.19 -10.65 0.53
CA TYR A 135 2.85 -10.86 -0.88
C TYR A 135 1.47 -11.50 -1.09
N LEU A 136 1.11 -12.50 -0.28
CA LEU A 136 -0.16 -13.25 -0.43
C LEU A 136 -1.26 -12.72 0.50
N GLY A 137 -0.88 -12.02 1.55
CA GLY A 137 -1.73 -11.61 2.66
C GLY A 137 -2.57 -10.36 2.37
N ARG A 138 -3.01 -10.10 1.12
CA ARG A 138 -3.81 -8.90 0.75
C ARG A 138 -3.37 -7.64 1.53
N THR A 139 -2.08 -7.45 1.69
CA THR A 139 -1.52 -6.48 2.64
C THR A 139 -1.46 -5.11 2.01
N ALA A 140 -1.52 -4.09 2.88
CA ALA A 140 -1.24 -2.66 2.67
C ALA A 140 -1.59 -2.05 1.31
N GLN A 141 -0.94 -2.45 0.20
CA GLN A 141 -1.28 -2.06 -1.17
C GLN A 141 -2.78 -2.22 -1.48
N ALA A 142 -3.35 -3.42 -1.32
CA ALA A 142 -4.76 -3.63 -1.65
C ALA A 142 -5.69 -2.80 -0.73
N ARG A 143 -5.31 -2.61 0.53
CA ARG A 143 -6.14 -1.94 1.55
C ARG A 143 -6.08 -0.43 1.46
N VAL A 144 -4.89 0.14 1.32
CA VAL A 144 -4.67 1.59 1.14
C VAL A 144 -5.22 2.03 -0.21
N LEU A 145 -5.01 1.27 -1.29
CA LEU A 145 -5.58 1.56 -2.60
C LEU A 145 -7.13 1.49 -2.57
N PHE A 146 -7.71 0.53 -1.84
CA PHE A 146 -9.16 0.44 -1.65
C PHE A 146 -9.72 1.62 -0.83
N LEU A 147 -9.00 2.08 0.19
CA LEU A 147 -9.39 3.23 1.01
C LEU A 147 -9.32 4.54 0.22
N CYS A 148 -8.26 4.77 -0.56
CA CYS A 148 -8.18 5.93 -1.47
C CYS A 148 -9.27 5.88 -2.55
N ARG A 149 -9.62 4.70 -3.06
CA ARG A 149 -10.72 4.50 -4.02
C ARG A 149 -12.10 4.82 -3.43
N LYS A 150 -12.35 4.55 -2.14
CA LYS A 150 -13.63 4.88 -1.48
C LYS A 150 -13.78 6.36 -1.09
N ARG A 151 -12.68 7.09 -0.91
CA ARG A 151 -12.72 8.52 -0.53
C ARG A 151 -12.54 9.51 -1.69
N GLY A 152 -12.38 9.04 -2.92
CA GLY A 152 -12.22 9.93 -4.08
C GLY A 152 -10.91 10.73 -4.08
N ILE A 153 -9.91 10.29 -3.31
CA ILE A 153 -8.62 10.98 -3.14
C ILE A 153 -7.64 10.62 -4.29
N ALA A 154 -8.01 9.68 -5.17
CA ALA A 154 -7.26 9.37 -6.38
C ALA A 154 -8.07 9.78 -7.63
N PRO A 155 -7.47 10.49 -8.60
CA PRO A 155 -8.09 10.73 -9.89
C PRO A 155 -8.05 9.42 -10.68
N PHE A 156 -9.06 8.57 -10.50
CA PHE A 156 -9.31 7.55 -11.51
C PHE A 156 -10.05 8.22 -12.65
N SER A 157 -9.34 8.43 -13.77
CA SER A 157 -9.95 8.58 -15.07
C SER A 157 -10.81 7.35 -15.36
N ARG A 158 -12.07 7.40 -14.92
CA ARG A 158 -13.14 6.58 -15.49
C ARG A 158 -13.07 6.81 -16.99
N GLY A 159 -13.06 5.71 -17.73
CA GLY A 159 -12.74 5.69 -19.15
C GLY A 159 -13.28 6.89 -19.91
N ARG A 160 -12.46 7.42 -20.82
CA ARG A 160 -12.91 8.34 -21.86
C ARG A 160 -14.08 7.68 -22.62
N LYS A 161 -15.29 7.96 -22.19
CA LYS A 161 -16.36 8.28 -23.12
C LYS A 161 -16.40 9.81 -23.15
N GLN A 162 -15.90 10.41 -24.23
CA GLN A 162 -16.51 11.65 -24.69
C GLN A 162 -18.00 11.34 -24.87
N PRO A 163 -18.90 12.20 -24.35
CA PRO A 163 -19.51 13.19 -25.24
C PRO A 163 -19.82 14.57 -24.59
N TYR A 164 -19.78 15.61 -25.45
CA TYR A 164 -20.67 16.81 -25.54
C TYR A 164 -20.93 17.68 -24.28
N CYS A 165 -21.13 19.01 -24.33
CA CYS A 165 -21.03 20.07 -25.33
C CYS A 165 -21.24 21.40 -24.58
N HIS A 166 -20.62 22.46 -25.11
CA HIS A 166 -21.16 23.83 -25.24
C HIS A 166 -21.35 24.80 -24.06
N LEU A 167 -20.81 26.00 -24.34
CA LEU A 167 -21.31 27.36 -24.08
C LEU A 167 -20.95 28.06 -22.76
N ARG A 168 -20.05 29.04 -22.87
CA ARG A 168 -20.33 30.50 -22.83
C ARG A 168 -19.09 31.25 -23.34
N GLN A 169 -19.22 32.08 -24.38
CA GLN A 169 -19.32 33.56 -24.31
C GLN A 169 -18.04 34.11 -23.64
N ASP A 170 -17.11 34.74 -24.34
CA ASP A 170 -17.25 35.79 -25.37
C ASP A 170 -16.30 35.64 -26.57
#